data_AF-A0A913X6C9-F1
#
_entry.id   AF-A0A913X6C9-F1
#
_cell.length_a   1.000
_cell.length_b   1.000
_cell.length_c   1.000
_cell.angle_alpha   90.00
_cell.angle_beta   90.00
_cell.angle_gamma   90.00
#
_symmetry.space_group_name_H-M   'P 1'
#
loop_
_entity.id
_entity.type
_entity.pdbx_description
1 polymer ?
#
loop_
_entity_poly.entity_id
_entity_poly.type
_entity_poly.pdbx_seq_one_letter_code
_entity_poly.pdbx_strand_id
1 'polypeptide(L)'
;MGSKDDTAVESLRLKTPSTLMDSLIIRRRSFDDAQSRFKCRKVLGIGGKEPSKVLQVLGRHESYLLVIPRGYETWQTVIGSTLFLFGVVWLVFPGVWLSLVGSQTDPVIGNMSCRIIAGALFGIVAITWYTEPSSMQSLRNILMLQYIYNGVATFSMTWAFMTNKSKILLCLAIIHGFLTIGSVFYYFAFREMNKPTPDKPYSKSMDDKNHID
;
A
#
# COMPACT_ATOMS: atom_id res chain seq x y z
N MET A 1 20.54 90.35 -25.81
CA MET A 1 19.74 89.70 -24.76
C MET A 1 18.53 89.08 -25.45
N GLY A 2 18.40 87.75 -25.45
CA GLY A 2 17.31 87.07 -26.14
C GLY A 2 17.58 85.59 -26.35
N SER A 3 17.11 84.81 -25.37
CA SER A 3 16.76 83.38 -25.34
C SER A 3 17.81 82.32 -25.74
N LYS A 4 18.29 81.60 -24.73
CA LYS A 4 19.17 80.43 -24.81
C LYS A 4 18.44 79.17 -24.29
N ASP A 5 17.11 79.14 -24.45
CA ASP A 5 16.24 78.22 -23.70
C ASP A 5 15.53 77.15 -24.56
N ASP A 6 15.79 77.08 -25.86
CA ASP A 6 15.09 76.11 -26.74
C ASP A 6 15.82 74.75 -26.88
N THR A 7 17.01 74.59 -26.31
CA THR A 7 17.79 73.33 -26.40
C THR A 7 17.63 72.41 -25.18
N ALA A 8 17.05 72.90 -24.08
CA ALA A 8 16.84 72.09 -22.88
C ALA A 8 15.58 71.21 -22.96
N VAL A 9 14.54 71.65 -23.67
CA VAL A 9 13.23 70.97 -23.71
C VAL A 9 13.22 69.76 -24.66
N GLU A 10 14.02 69.79 -25.74
CA GLU A 10 14.17 68.66 -26.67
C GLU A 10 14.94 67.49 -26.04
N SER A 11 15.86 67.78 -25.10
CA SER A 11 16.69 66.76 -24.43
C SER A 11 15.98 65.96 -23.34
N LEU A 12 14.83 66.44 -22.87
CA LEU A 12 14.01 65.80 -21.83
C LEU A 12 12.91 64.88 -22.40
N ARG A 13 12.68 64.87 -23.72
CA ARG A 13 11.72 63.98 -24.39
C ARG A 13 12.31 62.67 -24.90
N LEU A 14 13.62 62.46 -24.75
CA LEU A 14 14.36 61.34 -25.36
C LEU A 14 15.13 60.46 -24.35
N LYS A 15 14.67 60.43 -23.10
CA LYS A 15 15.24 59.63 -22.00
C LYS A 15 14.06 59.25 -21.09
N THR A 16 13.42 58.10 -21.13
CA THR A 16 13.78 56.74 -21.51
C THR A 16 12.47 55.91 -21.55
N PRO A 17 11.99 55.44 -22.71
CA PRO A 17 11.00 54.37 -22.77
C PRO A 17 11.68 52.99 -22.65
N SER A 18 12.98 52.91 -22.93
CA SER A 18 13.77 51.69 -23.05
C SER A 18 14.03 51.00 -21.71
N THR A 19 14.45 51.74 -20.68
CA THR A 19 14.78 51.14 -19.37
C THR A 19 13.56 50.54 -18.67
N LEU A 20 12.38 51.15 -18.84
CA LEU A 20 11.13 50.64 -18.30
C LEU A 20 10.64 49.43 -19.10
N MET A 21 10.69 49.48 -20.43
CA MET A 21 10.44 48.32 -21.31
C MET A 21 11.37 47.14 -21.00
N ASP A 22 12.66 47.38 -20.83
CA ASP A 22 13.65 46.35 -20.51
C ASP A 22 13.37 45.73 -19.14
N SER A 23 13.01 46.56 -18.14
CA SER A 23 12.61 46.06 -16.82
C SER A 23 11.35 45.18 -16.86
N LEU A 24 10.40 45.52 -17.74
CA LEU A 24 9.16 44.75 -17.95
C LEU A 24 9.42 43.45 -18.71
N ILE A 25 10.31 43.46 -19.70
CA ILE A 25 10.73 42.27 -20.45
C ILE A 25 11.50 41.30 -19.55
N ILE A 26 12.40 41.82 -18.70
CA ILE A 26 13.13 41.01 -17.71
C ILE A 26 12.16 40.41 -16.69
N ARG A 27 11.20 41.19 -16.18
CA ARG A 27 10.17 40.70 -15.26
C ARG A 27 9.30 39.62 -15.92
N ARG A 28 8.89 39.80 -17.16
CA ARG A 28 8.10 38.82 -17.92
C ARG A 28 8.88 37.52 -18.14
N ARG A 29 10.15 37.60 -18.57
CA ARG A 29 11.03 36.43 -18.69
C ARG A 29 11.23 35.71 -17.36
N SER A 30 11.35 36.43 -16.25
CA SER A 30 11.48 35.82 -14.92
C SER A 30 10.19 35.10 -14.47
N PHE A 31 9.02 35.63 -14.84
CA PHE A 31 7.74 35.00 -14.57
C PHE A 31 7.53 33.75 -15.42
N ASP A 32 7.87 33.82 -16.72
CA ASP A 32 7.82 32.68 -17.63
C ASP A 32 8.81 31.57 -17.22
N ASP A 33 10.02 31.94 -16.77
CA ASP A 33 10.99 30.99 -16.22
C ASP A 33 10.48 30.37 -14.92
N ALA A 34 9.93 31.16 -13.99
CA ALA A 34 9.32 30.64 -12.77
C ALA A 34 8.17 29.67 -13.09
N GLN A 35 7.31 30.02 -14.06
CA GLN A 35 6.18 29.19 -14.47
C GLN A 35 6.63 27.91 -15.20
N SER A 36 7.72 27.98 -15.98
CA SER A 36 8.40 26.83 -16.57
C SER A 36 8.97 25.91 -15.48
N ARG A 37 9.62 26.48 -14.47
CA ARG A 37 10.15 25.72 -13.32
C ARG A 37 9.04 25.11 -12.47
N PHE A 38 7.89 25.78 -12.32
CA PHE A 38 6.71 25.19 -11.68
C PHE A 38 6.09 24.07 -12.52
N LYS A 39 6.00 24.23 -13.84
CA LYS A 39 5.55 23.16 -14.75
C LYS A 39 6.52 21.97 -14.73
N CYS A 40 7.82 22.22 -14.75
CA CYS A 40 8.85 21.21 -14.68
C CYS A 40 8.82 20.50 -13.33
N ARG A 41 8.68 21.23 -12.21
CA ARG A 41 8.45 20.66 -10.86
C ARG A 41 7.18 19.81 -10.80
N LYS A 42 6.08 20.23 -11.44
CA LYS A 42 4.82 19.47 -11.50
C LYS A 42 4.91 18.24 -12.41
N VAL A 43 5.67 18.33 -13.52
CA VAL A 43 5.95 17.22 -14.43
C VAL A 43 6.90 16.21 -13.77
N LEU A 44 7.87 16.67 -12.99
CA LEU A 44 8.84 15.85 -12.23
C LEU A 44 8.31 15.38 -10.87
N GLY A 45 7.18 15.89 -10.40
CA GLY A 45 6.62 15.55 -9.08
C GLY A 45 7.42 16.13 -7.89
N ILE A 46 8.32 17.08 -8.13
CA ILE A 46 9.13 17.71 -7.06
C ILE A 46 8.36 18.89 -6.47
N GLY A 47 7.78 18.69 -5.29
CA GLY A 47 7.11 19.73 -4.50
C GLY A 47 5.58 19.60 -4.37
N GLY A 48 4.99 18.54 -4.94
CA GLY A 48 3.59 18.19 -4.75
C GLY A 48 3.45 16.69 -4.52
N LYS A 49 2.46 16.30 -3.73
CA LYS A 49 2.21 14.89 -3.36
C LYS A 49 1.45 14.10 -4.44
N GLU A 50 1.33 14.69 -5.62
CA GLU A 50 0.77 14.05 -6.81
C GLU A 50 1.89 13.40 -7.62
N PRO A 51 1.68 12.19 -8.15
CA PRO A 51 2.68 11.53 -8.98
C PRO A 51 2.98 12.41 -10.21
N SER A 52 4.28 12.49 -10.54
CA SER A 52 4.79 13.16 -11.73
C SER A 52 3.96 12.77 -12.97
N LYS A 53 3.70 13.71 -13.90
CA LYS A 53 3.01 13.38 -15.15
C LYS A 53 3.75 12.28 -15.94
N VAL A 54 5.04 12.11 -15.70
CA VAL A 54 5.86 10.99 -16.18
C VAL A 54 5.38 9.65 -15.59
N LEU A 55 5.09 9.56 -14.28
CA LEU A 55 4.46 8.38 -13.67
C LEU A 55 3.04 8.12 -14.18
N GLN A 56 2.32 9.15 -14.62
CA GLN A 56 1.01 8.97 -15.27
C GLN A 56 1.14 8.38 -16.68
N VAL A 57 2.16 8.77 -17.44
CA VAL A 57 2.44 8.27 -18.79
C VAL A 57 3.06 6.86 -18.76
N LEU A 58 3.87 6.54 -17.75
CA LEU A 58 4.46 5.21 -17.53
C LEU A 58 3.48 4.17 -16.95
N GLY A 59 2.23 4.55 -16.73
CA GLY A 59 1.25 3.72 -16.03
C GLY A 59 1.47 3.80 -14.53
N ARG A 60 0.38 3.99 -13.79
CA ARG A 60 0.36 4.01 -12.32
C ARG A 60 0.73 2.61 -11.79
N HIS A 61 2.02 2.27 -11.79
CA HIS A 61 2.50 1.08 -11.08
C HIS A 61 2.49 1.40 -9.59
N GLU A 62 1.42 1.00 -8.91
CA GLU A 62 1.27 1.09 -7.45
C GLU A 62 2.42 0.39 -6.71
N SER A 63 3.12 -0.52 -7.40
CA SER A 63 4.33 -1.22 -6.96
C SER A 63 5.46 -0.30 -6.51
N TYR A 64 5.60 0.93 -7.06
CA TYR A 64 6.68 1.86 -6.69
C TYR A 64 6.40 2.67 -5.42
N LEU A 65 5.14 2.72 -4.96
CA LEU A 65 4.73 3.43 -3.74
C LEU A 65 4.45 2.47 -2.57
N LEU A 66 4.63 1.17 -2.80
CA LEU A 66 4.40 0.11 -1.83
C LEU A 66 5.53 0.07 -0.80
N VAL A 67 5.22 0.48 0.43
CA VAL A 67 6.12 0.27 1.57
C VAL A 67 5.80 -1.08 2.19
N ILE A 68 6.66 -2.06 1.91
CA ILE A 68 6.55 -3.41 2.46
C ILE A 68 7.21 -3.45 3.85
N PRO A 69 6.54 -3.99 4.89
CA PRO A 69 7.13 -4.09 6.22
C PRO A 69 8.35 -5.02 6.20
N ARG A 70 9.40 -4.62 6.91
CA ARG A 70 10.56 -5.49 7.13
C ARG A 70 10.11 -6.81 7.78
N GLY A 71 10.56 -7.93 7.22
CA GLY A 71 10.21 -9.28 7.71
C GLY A 71 8.95 -9.89 7.09
N TYR A 72 8.20 -9.15 6.26
CA TYR A 72 7.02 -9.68 5.59
C TYR A 72 7.34 -10.90 4.70
N GLU A 73 8.40 -10.85 3.91
CA GLU A 73 8.79 -11.97 3.04
C GLU A 73 9.10 -13.23 3.86
N THR A 74 9.87 -13.08 4.95
CA THR A 74 10.15 -14.18 5.88
C THR A 74 8.87 -14.74 6.48
N TRP A 75 7.92 -13.88 6.83
CA TRP A 75 6.62 -14.31 7.32
C TRP A 75 5.85 -15.14 6.29
N GLN A 76 5.82 -14.71 5.02
CA GLN A 76 5.18 -15.45 3.92
C GLN A 76 5.83 -16.82 3.71
N THR A 77 7.16 -16.91 3.83
CA THR A 77 7.86 -18.21 3.80
C THR A 77 7.47 -19.09 4.98
N VAL A 78 7.44 -18.56 6.20
CA VAL A 78 7.11 -19.31 7.43
C VAL A 78 5.68 -19.84 7.39
N ILE A 79 4.70 -18.99 7.09
CA ILE A 79 3.30 -19.39 7.06
C ILE A 79 3.02 -20.38 5.92
N GLY A 80 3.55 -20.11 4.72
CA GLY A 80 3.42 -21.02 3.58
C GLY A 80 4.03 -22.39 3.87
N SER A 81 5.24 -22.42 4.46
CA SER A 81 5.92 -23.68 4.79
C SER A 81 5.16 -24.47 5.85
N THR A 82 4.63 -23.78 6.87
CA THR A 82 3.87 -24.44 7.95
C THR A 82 2.58 -25.06 7.41
N LEU A 83 1.81 -24.32 6.61
CA LEU A 83 0.59 -24.81 5.98
C LEU A 83 0.87 -25.94 4.98
N PHE A 84 1.99 -25.88 4.26
CA PHE A 84 2.43 -26.94 3.36
C PHE A 84 2.70 -28.25 4.12
N LEU A 85 3.41 -28.18 5.26
CA LEU A 85 3.68 -29.35 6.09
C LEU A 85 2.38 -29.98 6.61
N PHE A 86 1.42 -29.17 7.07
CA PHE A 86 0.09 -29.67 7.45
C PHE A 86 -0.61 -30.34 6.26
N GLY A 87 -0.58 -29.71 5.09
CA GLY A 87 -1.14 -30.28 3.86
C GLY A 87 -0.56 -31.65 3.52
N VAL A 88 0.76 -31.81 3.59
CA VAL A 88 1.44 -33.10 3.33
C VAL A 88 1.01 -34.17 4.33
N VAL A 89 1.03 -33.86 5.64
CA VAL A 89 0.64 -34.82 6.68
C VAL A 89 -0.80 -35.27 6.49
N TRP A 90 -1.71 -34.35 6.19
CA TRP A 90 -3.15 -34.63 6.07
C TRP A 90 -3.48 -35.35 4.75
N LEU A 91 -2.68 -35.14 3.69
CA LEU A 91 -2.86 -35.83 2.42
C LEU A 91 -2.34 -37.28 2.48
N VAL A 92 -1.11 -37.46 2.99
CA VAL A 92 -0.39 -38.75 2.95
C VAL A 92 -0.79 -39.67 4.10
N PHE A 93 -0.93 -39.12 5.31
CA PHE A 93 -1.18 -39.89 6.54
C PHE A 93 -2.45 -39.45 7.30
N PRO A 94 -3.64 -39.40 6.65
CA PRO A 94 -4.86 -38.94 7.31
C PRO A 94 -5.29 -39.80 8.49
N GLY A 95 -5.05 -41.13 8.44
CA GLY A 95 -5.42 -42.04 9.52
C GLY A 95 -4.61 -41.82 10.81
N VAL A 96 -3.30 -41.52 10.68
CA VAL A 96 -2.45 -41.17 11.83
C VAL A 96 -2.97 -39.90 12.47
N TRP A 97 -3.32 -38.90 11.66
CA TRP A 97 -3.84 -37.63 12.14
C TRP A 97 -5.17 -37.76 12.90
N LEU A 98 -6.13 -38.47 12.32
CA LEU A 98 -7.45 -38.69 12.93
C LEU A 98 -7.36 -39.48 14.24
N SER A 99 -6.46 -40.47 14.28
CA SER A 99 -6.17 -41.22 15.50
C SER A 99 -5.57 -40.31 16.59
N LEU A 100 -4.62 -39.44 16.22
CA LEU A 100 -3.98 -38.50 17.14
C LEU A 100 -4.98 -37.50 17.75
N VAL A 101 -5.96 -37.06 16.94
CA VAL A 101 -7.04 -36.16 17.36
C VAL A 101 -8.14 -36.88 18.17
N GLY A 102 -8.15 -38.22 18.17
CA GLY A 102 -9.13 -39.02 18.88
C GLY A 102 -10.49 -39.11 18.18
N SER A 103 -10.52 -39.01 16.85
CA SER A 103 -11.76 -39.08 16.07
C SER A 103 -12.33 -40.51 16.07
N GLN A 104 -13.62 -40.63 16.35
CA GLN A 104 -14.39 -41.88 16.31
C GLN A 104 -15.24 -42.01 15.02
N THR A 105 -14.94 -41.20 14.01
CA THR A 105 -15.70 -41.18 12.75
C THR A 105 -15.32 -42.35 11.85
N ASP A 106 -16.21 -42.70 10.92
CA ASP A 106 -15.94 -43.71 9.90
C ASP A 106 -14.62 -43.40 9.18
N PRO A 107 -13.69 -44.37 9.10
CA PRO A 107 -12.33 -44.14 8.64
C PRO A 107 -12.30 -43.66 7.18
N VAL A 108 -13.25 -44.09 6.36
CA VAL A 108 -13.35 -43.66 4.95
C VAL A 108 -13.72 -42.17 4.86
N ILE A 109 -14.76 -41.74 5.58
CA ILE A 109 -15.26 -40.36 5.53
C ILE A 109 -14.23 -39.39 6.15
N GLY A 110 -13.65 -39.77 7.29
CA GLY A 110 -12.62 -38.97 7.94
C GLY A 110 -11.39 -38.79 7.03
N ASN A 111 -10.89 -39.88 6.44
CA ASN A 111 -9.71 -39.82 5.57
C ASN A 111 -9.94 -38.97 4.33
N MET A 112 -11.11 -39.09 3.69
CA MET A 112 -11.45 -38.28 2.51
C MET A 112 -11.58 -36.79 2.88
N SER A 113 -12.17 -36.47 4.02
CA SER A 113 -12.28 -35.10 4.52
C SER A 113 -10.91 -34.48 4.77
N CYS A 114 -9.99 -35.19 5.43
CA CYS A 114 -8.61 -34.73 5.63
C CYS A 114 -7.89 -34.42 4.31
N ARG A 115 -8.05 -35.28 3.29
CA ARG A 115 -7.44 -35.08 1.97
C ARG A 115 -8.00 -33.88 1.22
N ILE A 116 -9.31 -33.64 1.30
CA ILE A 116 -9.93 -32.46 0.69
C ILE A 116 -9.42 -31.18 1.36
N ILE A 117 -9.31 -31.18 2.70
CA ILE A 117 -8.76 -30.01 3.41
C ILE A 117 -7.27 -29.82 3.08
N ALA A 118 -6.51 -30.90 2.92
CA ALA A 118 -5.13 -30.82 2.43
C ALA A 118 -5.04 -30.16 1.05
N GLY A 119 -5.95 -30.50 0.12
CA GLY A 119 -6.05 -29.83 -1.18
C GLY A 119 -6.30 -28.32 -1.06
N ALA A 120 -7.21 -27.92 -0.17
CA ALA A 120 -7.45 -26.50 0.10
C ALA A 120 -6.22 -25.78 0.69
N LEU A 121 -5.48 -26.45 1.59
CA LEU A 121 -4.23 -25.95 2.15
C LEU A 121 -3.17 -25.70 1.06
N PHE A 122 -2.99 -26.64 0.13
CA PHE A 122 -2.06 -26.43 -0.99
C PHE A 122 -2.47 -25.26 -1.87
N GLY A 123 -3.77 -25.03 -2.08
CA GLY A 123 -4.27 -23.85 -2.77
C GLY A 123 -3.88 -22.54 -2.06
N ILE A 124 -4.05 -22.48 -0.73
CA ILE A 124 -3.64 -21.31 0.07
C ILE A 124 -2.12 -21.10 0.01
N VAL A 125 -1.33 -22.17 0.09
CA VAL A 125 0.14 -22.11 -0.05
C VAL A 125 0.55 -21.61 -1.42
N ALA A 126 -0.07 -22.11 -2.48
CA ALA A 126 0.20 -21.66 -3.84
C ALA A 126 -0.09 -20.17 -4.00
N ILE A 127 -1.26 -19.70 -3.55
CA ILE A 127 -1.58 -18.27 -3.58
C ILE A 127 -0.57 -17.45 -2.76
N THR A 128 -0.16 -17.97 -1.60
CA THR A 128 0.79 -17.30 -0.71
C THR A 128 2.18 -17.11 -1.34
N TRP A 129 2.68 -18.10 -2.08
CA TRP A 129 4.03 -18.04 -2.67
C TRP A 129 4.07 -17.50 -4.09
N TYR A 130 3.06 -17.74 -4.91
CA TYR A 130 3.07 -17.37 -6.33
C TYR A 130 2.47 -15.99 -6.61
N THR A 131 1.86 -15.34 -5.62
CA THR A 131 1.32 -14.00 -5.83
C THR A 131 2.40 -12.94 -5.61
N GLU A 132 2.86 -12.34 -6.71
CA GLU A 132 3.77 -11.20 -6.63
C GLU A 132 3.09 -10.00 -5.95
N PRO A 133 3.81 -9.22 -5.12
CA PRO A 133 3.30 -8.03 -4.45
C PRO A 133 3.15 -6.86 -5.43
N SER A 134 2.31 -7.04 -6.45
CA SER A 134 2.12 -6.06 -7.53
C SER A 134 1.18 -4.92 -7.14
N SER A 135 0.24 -5.17 -6.22
CA SER A 135 -0.77 -4.19 -5.75
C SER A 135 -1.05 -4.27 -4.25
N MET A 136 -1.45 -3.14 -3.67
CA MET A 136 -1.90 -3.04 -2.27
C MET A 136 -3.06 -3.99 -1.97
N GLN A 137 -3.98 -4.12 -2.93
CA GLN A 137 -5.15 -4.96 -2.82
C GLN A 137 -4.78 -6.45 -2.76
N SER A 138 -3.83 -6.89 -3.59
CA SER A 138 -3.37 -8.27 -3.62
C SER A 138 -2.76 -8.68 -2.27
N LEU A 139 -1.84 -7.87 -1.76
CA LEU A 139 -1.19 -8.14 -0.47
C LEU A 139 -2.18 -8.20 0.69
N ARG A 140 -3.12 -7.26 0.69
CA ARG A 140 -4.21 -7.22 1.68
C ARG A 140 -5.06 -8.48 1.63
N ASN A 141 -5.45 -8.91 0.43
CA ASN A 141 -6.29 -10.09 0.24
C ASN A 141 -5.58 -11.38 0.68
N ILE A 142 -4.28 -11.52 0.42
CA ILE A 142 -3.49 -12.69 0.87
C ILE A 142 -3.41 -12.72 2.39
N LEU A 143 -3.07 -11.59 3.03
CA LEU A 143 -3.03 -11.49 4.49
C LEU A 143 -4.40 -11.77 5.11
N MET A 144 -5.48 -11.27 4.50
CA MET A 144 -6.86 -11.58 4.89
C MET A 144 -7.15 -13.08 4.82
N LEU A 145 -6.85 -13.72 3.70
CA LEU A 145 -7.03 -15.15 3.53
C LEU A 145 -6.30 -15.95 4.63
N GLN A 146 -5.05 -15.57 4.90
CA GLN A 146 -4.21 -16.21 5.92
C GLN A 146 -4.77 -16.08 7.33
N TYR A 147 -5.09 -14.86 7.79
CA TYR A 147 -5.59 -14.69 9.15
C TYR A 147 -7.01 -15.22 9.33
N ILE A 148 -7.86 -15.20 8.29
CA ILE A 148 -9.22 -15.75 8.36
C ILE A 148 -9.14 -17.27 8.48
N TYR A 149 -8.39 -17.94 7.61
CA TYR A 149 -8.23 -19.39 7.67
C TYR A 149 -7.66 -19.83 9.01
N ASN A 150 -6.54 -19.23 9.44
CA ASN A 150 -5.90 -19.60 10.70
C ASN A 150 -6.76 -19.23 11.91
N GLY A 151 -7.51 -18.13 11.85
CA GLY A 151 -8.43 -17.73 12.93
C GLY A 151 -9.58 -18.72 13.10
N VAL A 152 -10.20 -19.14 12.00
CA VAL A 152 -11.25 -20.18 12.01
C VAL A 152 -10.68 -21.51 12.48
N ALA A 153 -9.50 -21.90 12.03
CA ALA A 153 -8.82 -23.11 12.47
C ALA A 153 -8.53 -23.07 13.99
N THR A 154 -8.03 -21.94 14.50
CA THR A 154 -7.76 -21.73 15.93
C THR A 154 -9.04 -21.89 16.75
N PHE A 155 -10.13 -21.25 16.31
CA PHE A 155 -11.43 -21.36 16.97
C PHE A 155 -11.94 -22.81 16.98
N SER A 156 -11.91 -23.47 15.83
CA SER A 156 -12.37 -24.86 15.68
C SER A 156 -11.54 -25.83 16.54
N MET A 157 -10.21 -25.71 16.55
CA MET A 157 -9.33 -26.55 17.36
C MET A 157 -9.49 -26.29 18.86
N THR A 158 -9.71 -25.03 19.27
CA THR A 158 -9.99 -24.68 20.66
C THR A 158 -11.33 -25.29 21.10
N TRP A 159 -12.35 -25.22 20.25
CA TRP A 159 -13.64 -25.86 20.51
C TRP A 159 -13.50 -27.38 20.66
N ALA A 160 -12.79 -28.02 19.74
CA ALA A 160 -12.52 -29.46 19.79
C ALA A 160 -11.65 -29.86 21.01
N PHE A 161 -10.77 -28.98 21.47
CA PHE A 161 -10.04 -29.17 22.72
C PHE A 161 -10.97 -29.14 23.93
N MET A 162 -11.93 -28.22 23.98
CA MET A 162 -12.88 -28.13 25.10
C MET A 162 -13.74 -29.39 25.24
N THR A 163 -14.05 -30.07 24.13
CA THR A 163 -14.81 -31.32 24.13
C THR A 163 -13.95 -32.54 24.45
N ASN A 164 -12.80 -32.70 23.77
CA ASN A 164 -11.99 -33.92 23.86
C ASN A 164 -10.84 -33.85 24.88
N LYS A 165 -10.50 -32.65 25.37
CA LYS A 165 -9.40 -32.35 26.30
C LYS A 165 -8.03 -32.88 25.85
N SER A 166 -7.84 -33.09 24.55
CA SER A 166 -6.58 -33.59 23.98
C SER A 166 -5.49 -32.50 23.96
N LYS A 167 -4.32 -32.81 24.53
CA LYS A 167 -3.15 -31.89 24.54
C LYS A 167 -2.67 -31.53 23.13
N ILE A 168 -2.88 -32.43 22.17
CA ILE A 168 -2.52 -32.23 20.76
C ILE A 168 -3.39 -31.12 20.16
N LEU A 169 -4.70 -31.15 20.39
CA LEU A 169 -5.62 -30.12 19.91
C LEU A 169 -5.27 -28.74 20.48
N LEU A 170 -4.87 -28.68 21.76
CA LEU A 170 -4.37 -27.46 22.37
C LEU A 170 -3.09 -26.96 21.68
N CYS A 171 -2.12 -27.84 21.43
CA CYS A 171 -0.89 -27.48 20.73
C CYS A 171 -1.16 -26.91 19.33
N LEU A 172 -2.07 -27.54 18.59
CA LEU A 172 -2.48 -27.09 17.26
C LEU A 172 -3.22 -25.75 17.29
N ALA A 173 -4.11 -25.57 18.27
CA ALA A 173 -4.78 -24.29 18.49
C ALA A 173 -3.76 -23.17 18.77
N ILE A 174 -2.72 -23.43 19.56
CA ILE A 174 -1.66 -22.46 19.83
C ILE A 174 -0.86 -22.14 18.55
N ILE A 175 -0.50 -23.15 17.75
CA ILE A 175 0.23 -22.96 16.50
C ILE A 175 -0.59 -22.10 15.53
N HIS A 176 -1.85 -22.46 15.25
CA HIS A 176 -2.72 -21.66 14.39
C HIS A 176 -3.01 -20.28 14.98
N GLY A 177 -3.10 -20.16 16.31
CA GLY A 177 -3.27 -18.89 17.00
C GLY A 177 -2.09 -17.95 16.77
N PHE A 178 -0.86 -18.47 16.87
CA PHE A 178 0.36 -17.74 16.55
C PHE A 178 0.40 -17.28 15.09
N LEU A 179 0.04 -18.16 14.15
CA LEU A 179 -0.07 -17.83 12.72
C LEU A 179 -1.14 -16.75 12.46
N THR A 180 -2.25 -16.79 13.19
CA THR A 180 -3.30 -15.78 13.10
C THR A 180 -2.78 -14.42 13.57
N ILE A 181 -2.17 -14.37 14.75
CA ILE A 181 -1.65 -13.13 15.34
C ILE A 181 -0.58 -12.50 14.44
N GLY A 182 0.36 -13.29 13.92
CA GLY A 182 1.39 -12.77 13.01
C GLY A 182 0.79 -12.22 11.70
N SER A 183 -0.20 -12.91 11.13
CA SER A 183 -0.88 -12.44 9.91
C SER A 183 -1.69 -11.16 10.16
N VAL A 184 -2.37 -11.05 11.30
CA VAL A 184 -3.07 -9.83 11.73
C VAL A 184 -2.09 -8.68 11.96
N PHE A 185 -0.95 -8.95 12.60
CA PHE A 185 0.10 -7.96 12.81
C PHE A 185 0.59 -7.37 11.47
N TYR A 186 0.94 -8.22 10.50
CA TYR A 186 1.37 -7.74 9.18
C TYR A 186 0.26 -7.04 8.41
N TYR A 187 -1.00 -7.47 8.56
CA TYR A 187 -2.15 -6.79 7.98
C TYR A 187 -2.29 -5.34 8.50
N PHE A 188 -2.19 -5.14 9.80
CA PHE A 188 -2.26 -3.80 10.39
C PHE A 188 -1.01 -2.96 10.12
N ALA A 189 0.19 -3.54 10.23
CA ALA A 189 1.44 -2.86 9.90
C ALA A 189 1.43 -2.36 8.45
N PHE A 190 0.98 -3.20 7.53
CA PHE A 190 0.84 -2.83 6.12
C PHE A 190 -0.19 -1.72 5.91
N ARG A 191 -1.33 -1.79 6.60
CA ARG A 191 -2.36 -0.74 6.54
C ARG A 191 -1.87 0.60 7.08
N GLU A 192 -1.07 0.60 8.15
CA GLU A 192 -0.55 1.81 8.79
C GLU A 192 0.45 2.54 7.89
N MET A 193 1.41 1.81 7.32
CA MET A 193 2.46 2.39 6.47
C MET A 193 1.93 2.89 5.13
N ASN A 194 0.81 2.32 4.66
CA ASN A 194 0.23 2.64 3.36
C ASN A 194 -1.08 3.44 3.48
N LYS A 195 -1.28 4.17 4.60
CA LYS A 195 -2.42 5.09 4.74
C LYS A 195 -2.38 6.15 3.64
N PRO A 196 -3.50 6.42 2.93
CA PRO A 196 -3.59 7.59 2.08
C PRO A 196 -3.41 8.80 3.00
N THR A 197 -2.32 9.53 2.79
CA THR A 197 -1.97 10.66 3.65
C THR A 197 -3.08 11.71 3.49
N PRO A 198 -3.56 12.31 4.59
CA PRO A 198 -4.72 13.20 4.57
C PRO A 198 -4.51 14.32 3.54
N ASP A 199 -5.55 14.60 2.77
CA ASP A 199 -5.61 15.77 1.92
C ASP A 199 -5.33 16.99 2.81
N LYS A 200 -4.50 17.93 2.33
CA LYS A 200 -4.37 19.23 3.00
C LYS A 200 -5.79 19.77 3.23
N PRO A 201 -6.14 20.27 4.42
CA PRO A 201 -7.43 20.94 4.59
C PRO A 201 -7.51 22.03 3.53
N TYR A 202 -8.58 22.01 2.76
CA TYR A 202 -8.88 23.02 1.76
C TYR A 202 -8.95 24.37 2.48
N SER A 203 -7.85 25.14 2.46
CA SER A 203 -7.89 26.53 2.87
C SER A 203 -8.67 27.26 1.77
N LYS A 204 -9.97 27.40 1.98
CA LYS A 204 -10.81 28.31 1.21
C LYS A 204 -10.18 29.70 1.38
N SER A 205 -9.46 30.17 0.38
CA SER A 205 -8.94 31.53 0.38
C SER A 205 -10.14 32.46 0.46
N MET A 206 -10.27 33.18 1.58
CA MET A 206 -11.14 34.34 1.67
C MET A 206 -10.53 35.40 0.75
N ASP A 207 -10.89 35.36 -0.53
CA ASP A 207 -10.52 36.40 -1.49
C ASP A 207 -11.70 36.67 -2.45
N ASP A 208 -12.91 36.64 -1.88
CA ASP A 208 -14.17 36.95 -2.57
C ASP A 208 -14.94 38.07 -1.85
N LYS A 209 -14.18 39.04 -1.34
CA LYS A 209 -14.68 40.33 -0.89
C LYS A 209 -13.73 41.38 -1.44
N ASN A 210 -13.95 41.76 -2.69
CA ASN A 210 -13.63 43.06 -3.27
C ASN A 210 -13.82 42.91 -4.77
N HIS A 211 -15.04 43.13 -5.26
CA HIS A 211 -15.35 43.63 -6.61
C HIS A 211 -16.85 43.46 -6.87
N ILE A 212 -17.70 44.28 -6.24
CA ILE A 212 -18.85 44.93 -6.88
C ILE A 212 -19.15 46.20 -6.04
N ASP A 213 -18.56 47.32 -6.44
CA ASP A 213 -19.19 48.64 -6.36
C ASP A 213 -19.41 49.09 -7.81
#